data_AF-A0A938WMW1-F1
#
_entry.id   AF-A0A938WMW1-F1
#
_cell.length_a   1.000
_cell.length_b   1.000
_cell.length_c   1.000
_cell.angle_alpha   90.00
_cell.angle_beta   90.00
_cell.angle_gamma   90.00
#
_symmetry.space_group_name_H-M   'P 1'
#
loop_
_entity.id
_entity.type
_entity.pdbx_description
1 polymer ?
#
loop_
_entity_poly.entity_id
_entity_poly.type
_entity_poly.pdbx_seq_one_letter_code
_entity_poly.pdbx_strand_id
1 'polypeptide(L)'
;MKQKILMACAAMCIACTMDAASIDSVLHCIEQNNIELKALKKDYEAGCLEIKSQNNLEDPSVEYSPFFNKAVNGVASSELVVSQGFDFPTVYAARTKSGRLQQEVLRQEYNKSRRDILFNAKTLCLDFIMQTKKKTLLKKRGDNALRLLQMYEKRLEDGNANILEVNKIKMDLMNVRTEIAQAEAERIATINSLSALNGNSPMPLNGMEYPATPDGDGEALLQNALNNDNDIHAAAASAKASEQDVKVNKQNWMPKLQVGYRRNTDGSDASNGFLVGASFPLFSSRNKTKAAKAKMENARLNLENTKAMAENGIKTKIQQMKQLKQAAQAYDEDLMIETLRLLDKAVESGQISIVEYYSESDVIYRNLQASIEAERQYQGVMADICKNDI
;
A
#
# COMPACT_ATOMS: atom_id res chain seq x y z
N MET A 1 -27.14 -45.95 18.07
CA MET A 1 -26.23 -45.02 18.78
C MET A 1 -26.22 -43.70 18.03
N LYS A 2 -26.69 -42.62 18.66
CA LYS A 2 -26.75 -41.27 18.07
C LYS A 2 -25.45 -40.53 18.42
N GLN A 3 -24.61 -40.23 17.43
CA GLN A 3 -23.48 -39.31 17.61
C GLN A 3 -23.94 -37.89 17.25
N LYS A 4 -23.94 -37.01 18.25
CA LYS A 4 -24.20 -35.58 18.12
C LYS A 4 -22.95 -34.92 17.57
N ILE A 5 -23.04 -34.33 16.37
CA ILE A 5 -22.01 -33.44 15.84
C ILE A 5 -22.31 -32.05 16.42
N LEU A 6 -21.47 -31.61 17.36
CA LEU A 6 -21.56 -30.28 17.95
C LEU A 6 -20.80 -29.29 17.05
N MET A 7 -21.54 -28.43 16.37
CA MET A 7 -21.05 -27.19 15.76
C MET A 7 -20.44 -26.30 16.85
N ALA A 8 -19.16 -25.96 16.71
CA ALA A 8 -18.53 -24.90 17.50
C ALA A 8 -18.17 -23.74 16.56
N CYS A 9 -19.12 -22.83 16.34
CA CYS A 9 -18.85 -21.51 15.79
C CYS A 9 -18.20 -20.67 16.89
N ALA A 10 -16.87 -20.59 16.90
CA ALA A 10 -16.15 -19.63 17.72
C ALA A 10 -16.22 -18.24 17.04
N ALA A 11 -17.26 -17.48 17.35
CA ALA A 11 -17.29 -16.05 17.10
C ALA A 11 -16.34 -15.37 18.08
N MET A 12 -15.10 -15.12 17.64
CA MET A 12 -14.13 -14.36 18.40
C MET A 12 -14.47 -12.86 18.25
N CYS A 13 -15.38 -12.37 19.08
CA CYS A 13 -15.55 -10.93 19.28
C CYS A 13 -14.31 -10.40 20.00
N ILE A 14 -13.34 -9.93 19.22
CA ILE A 14 -12.26 -9.10 19.75
C ILE A 14 -12.89 -7.76 20.14
N ALA A 15 -13.05 -7.54 21.44
CA ALA A 15 -13.37 -6.23 21.97
C ALA A 15 -12.19 -5.30 21.66
N CYS A 16 -12.31 -4.49 20.60
CA CYS A 16 -11.47 -3.30 20.47
C CYS A 16 -11.78 -2.41 21.67
N THR A 17 -10.80 -2.20 22.52
CA THR A 17 -10.77 -1.04 23.42
C THR A 17 -11.03 0.19 22.56
N MET A 18 -12.12 0.91 22.84
CA MET A 18 -12.46 2.15 22.13
C MET A 18 -11.50 3.25 22.59
N ASP A 19 -10.27 3.20 22.09
CA ASP A 19 -9.52 4.42 21.86
C ASP A 19 -10.34 5.29 20.90
N ALA A 20 -10.26 6.62 21.05
CA ALA A 20 -10.87 7.54 20.10
C ALA A 20 -10.46 7.12 18.67
N ALA A 21 -11.42 7.04 17.75
CA ALA A 21 -11.14 6.61 16.39
C ALA A 21 -10.09 7.54 15.77
N SER A 22 -8.98 6.97 15.35
CA SER A 22 -7.89 7.70 14.70
C SER A 22 -7.62 7.07 13.34
N ILE A 23 -7.00 7.84 12.45
CA ILE A 23 -6.56 7.30 11.16
C ILE A 23 -5.65 6.08 11.38
N ASP A 24 -4.72 6.15 12.35
CA ASP A 24 -3.76 5.07 12.61
C ASP A 24 -4.45 3.79 13.10
N SER A 25 -5.52 3.88 13.89
CA SER A 25 -6.26 2.68 14.32
C SER A 25 -7.00 2.02 13.15
N VAL A 26 -7.56 2.80 12.21
CA VAL A 26 -8.15 2.28 10.97
C VAL A 26 -7.09 1.64 10.08
N LEU A 27 -5.93 2.27 9.91
CA LEU A 27 -4.82 1.73 9.14
C LEU A 27 -4.33 0.40 9.73
N HIS A 28 -4.24 0.30 11.06
CA HIS A 28 -3.87 -0.93 11.73
C HIS A 28 -4.90 -2.06 11.51
N CYS A 29 -6.20 -1.76 11.60
CA CYS A 29 -7.24 -2.73 11.26
C CYS A 29 -7.10 -3.22 9.80
N ILE A 30 -6.91 -2.29 8.86
CA ILE A 30 -6.73 -2.62 7.44
C ILE A 30 -5.50 -3.48 7.25
N GLU A 31 -4.35 -3.13 7.85
CA GLU A 31 -3.14 -3.94 7.75
C GLU A 31 -3.36 -5.39 8.19
N GLN A 32 -4.09 -5.60 9.28
CA GLN A 32 -4.38 -6.92 9.81
C GLN A 32 -5.39 -7.71 8.96
N ASN A 33 -6.39 -7.04 8.39
CA ASN A 33 -7.54 -7.71 7.79
C ASN A 33 -7.49 -7.78 6.27
N ASN A 34 -6.77 -6.87 5.61
CA ASN A 34 -6.70 -6.76 4.16
C ASN A 34 -6.21 -8.06 3.51
N ILE A 35 -7.00 -8.56 2.56
CA ILE A 35 -6.76 -9.85 1.90
C ILE A 35 -5.60 -9.75 0.91
N GLU A 36 -5.46 -8.62 0.22
CA GLU A 36 -4.36 -8.38 -0.72
C GLU A 36 -3.01 -8.35 0.00
N LEU A 37 -2.91 -7.67 1.15
CA LEU A 37 -1.70 -7.68 1.99
C LEU A 37 -1.33 -9.08 2.48
N LYS A 38 -2.33 -9.90 2.84
CA LYS A 38 -2.11 -11.30 3.23
C LYS A 38 -1.59 -12.13 2.05
N ALA A 39 -2.13 -11.94 0.86
CA ALA A 39 -1.67 -12.59 -0.37
C ALA A 39 -0.22 -12.17 -0.70
N LEU A 40 0.06 -10.87 -0.73
CA LEU A 40 1.40 -10.32 -0.97
C LEU A 40 2.44 -10.84 0.04
N LYS A 41 2.05 -11.01 1.31
CA LYS A 41 2.93 -11.59 2.33
C LYS A 41 3.23 -13.07 2.02
N LYS A 42 2.26 -13.84 1.54
CA LYS A 42 2.46 -15.24 1.15
C LYS A 42 3.31 -15.36 -0.11
N ASP A 43 3.16 -14.46 -1.06
CA ASP A 43 4.01 -14.39 -2.26
C ASP A 43 5.46 -14.04 -1.89
N TYR A 44 5.65 -13.10 -0.97
CA TYR A 44 6.97 -12.78 -0.41
C TYR A 44 7.61 -14.00 0.28
N GLU A 45 6.86 -14.71 1.13
CA GLU A 45 7.32 -15.93 1.80
C GLU A 45 7.71 -17.02 0.79
N ALA A 46 6.88 -17.23 -0.24
CA ALA A 46 7.13 -18.18 -1.31
C ALA A 46 8.39 -17.83 -2.11
N GLY A 47 8.55 -16.58 -2.52
CA GLY A 47 9.75 -16.11 -3.23
C GLY A 47 11.03 -16.26 -2.38
N CYS A 48 10.94 -16.02 -1.06
CA CYS A 48 12.06 -16.27 -0.16
C CYS A 48 12.46 -17.75 -0.09
N LEU A 49 11.49 -18.66 -0.10
CA LEU A 49 11.72 -20.11 -0.12
C LEU A 49 12.27 -20.58 -1.47
N GLU A 50 11.80 -20.01 -2.59
CA GLU A 50 12.32 -20.30 -3.92
C GLU A 50 13.79 -19.87 -4.05
N ILE A 51 14.16 -18.69 -3.55
CA ILE A 51 15.57 -18.26 -3.52
C ILE A 51 16.43 -19.23 -2.69
N LYS A 52 15.90 -19.75 -1.58
CA LYS A 52 16.63 -20.74 -0.76
C LYS A 52 16.80 -22.07 -1.48
N SER A 53 15.78 -22.54 -2.21
CA SER A 53 15.83 -23.82 -2.91
C SER A 53 16.83 -23.82 -4.09
N GLN A 54 17.13 -22.66 -4.66
CA GLN A 54 18.11 -22.52 -5.75
C GLN A 54 19.58 -22.81 -5.35
N ASN A 55 19.87 -22.99 -4.06
CA ASN A 55 21.22 -23.26 -3.56
C ASN A 55 21.37 -24.65 -2.90
N ASN A 56 20.56 -25.62 -3.34
CA ASN A 56 20.64 -27.02 -2.91
C ASN A 56 21.75 -27.79 -3.64
N LEU A 57 22.15 -28.93 -3.07
CA LEU A 57 22.97 -29.93 -3.76
C LEU A 57 22.17 -30.52 -4.93
N GLU A 58 22.87 -31.02 -5.94
CA GLU A 58 22.22 -31.83 -6.99
C GLU A 58 21.70 -33.13 -6.36
N ASP A 59 20.71 -33.78 -6.98
CA ASP A 59 20.24 -35.07 -6.50
C ASP A 59 21.30 -36.16 -6.76
N PRO A 60 21.43 -37.16 -5.88
CA PRO A 60 22.26 -38.32 -6.17
C PRO A 60 21.70 -39.09 -7.36
N SER A 61 22.58 -39.56 -8.23
CA SER A 61 22.26 -40.40 -9.39
C SER A 61 22.59 -41.85 -9.09
N VAL A 62 21.65 -42.75 -9.36
CA VAL A 62 21.82 -44.20 -9.28
C VAL A 62 21.52 -44.79 -10.64
N GLU A 63 22.51 -45.43 -11.25
CA GLU A 63 22.41 -46.06 -12.57
C GLU A 63 22.78 -47.53 -12.46
N TYR A 64 21.95 -48.41 -13.04
CA TYR A 64 22.21 -49.84 -13.15
C TYR A 64 22.10 -50.27 -14.62
N SER A 65 23.20 -50.78 -15.14
CA SER A 65 23.37 -51.13 -16.55
C SER A 65 23.73 -52.60 -16.70
N PRO A 66 22.76 -53.49 -17.02
CA PRO A 66 23.03 -54.88 -17.33
C PRO A 66 23.46 -55.04 -18.80
N PHE A 67 24.54 -55.78 -19.04
CA PHE A 67 25.06 -56.10 -20.35
C PHE A 67 24.81 -57.58 -20.67
N PHE A 68 24.40 -57.84 -21.91
CA PHE A 68 24.07 -59.17 -22.40
C PHE A 68 24.96 -59.51 -23.61
N ASN A 69 25.45 -60.75 -23.68
CA ASN A 69 26.19 -61.23 -24.83
C ASN A 69 25.69 -62.62 -25.24
N LYS A 70 25.94 -63.04 -26.50
CA LYS A 70 25.45 -64.34 -27.02
C LYS A 70 26.17 -65.56 -26.43
N ALA A 71 27.29 -65.36 -25.73
CA ALA A 71 28.14 -66.43 -25.22
C ALA A 71 27.77 -66.86 -23.78
N VAL A 72 27.01 -66.02 -23.07
CA VAL A 72 26.59 -66.24 -21.68
C VAL A 72 25.07 -66.28 -21.61
N ASN A 73 24.52 -67.29 -20.94
CA ASN A 73 23.09 -67.35 -20.69
C ASN A 73 22.74 -66.43 -19.50
N GLY A 74 21.96 -65.38 -19.73
CA GLY A 74 21.62 -64.37 -18.72
C GLY A 74 22.45 -63.08 -18.83
N VAL A 75 22.55 -62.33 -17.73
CA VAL A 75 23.37 -61.11 -17.66
C VAL A 75 24.85 -61.51 -17.70
N ALA A 76 25.57 -61.05 -18.72
CA ALA A 76 27.00 -61.35 -18.88
C ALA A 76 27.86 -60.51 -17.92
N SER A 77 27.50 -59.25 -17.77
CA SER A 77 28.13 -58.29 -16.86
C SER A 77 27.13 -57.22 -16.46
N SER A 78 27.35 -56.55 -15.33
CA SER A 78 26.54 -55.40 -14.93
C SER A 78 27.37 -54.31 -14.29
N GLU A 79 26.94 -53.07 -14.47
CA GLU A 79 27.53 -51.89 -13.85
C GLU A 79 26.48 -51.22 -12.94
N LEU A 80 26.86 -50.95 -11.69
CA LEU A 80 26.11 -50.11 -10.77
C LEU A 80 26.95 -48.87 -10.48
N VAL A 81 26.41 -47.68 -10.77
CA VAL A 81 27.02 -46.40 -10.45
C VAL A 81 26.09 -45.62 -9.51
N VAL A 82 26.62 -45.25 -8.35
CA VAL A 82 25.98 -44.27 -7.47
C VAL A 82 26.88 -43.05 -7.46
N SER A 83 26.39 -41.89 -7.88
CA SER A 83 27.19 -40.67 -7.95
C SER A 83 26.45 -39.45 -7.41
N GLN A 84 27.21 -38.50 -6.87
CA GLN A 84 26.72 -37.22 -6.36
C GLN A 84 27.52 -36.10 -7.02
N GLY A 85 26.83 -35.25 -7.78
CA GLY A 85 27.37 -34.01 -8.32
C GLY A 85 27.22 -32.86 -7.33
N PHE A 86 28.17 -31.94 -7.29
CA PHE A 86 28.05 -30.70 -6.54
C PHE A 86 28.87 -29.58 -7.18
N ASP A 87 28.39 -28.34 -7.04
CA ASP A 87 29.15 -27.18 -7.48
C ASP A 87 30.39 -26.96 -6.59
N PHE A 88 31.39 -26.24 -7.08
CA PHE A 88 32.54 -25.90 -6.25
C PHE A 88 32.11 -25.10 -5.00
N PRO A 89 32.65 -25.36 -3.79
CA PRO A 89 32.15 -24.77 -2.53
C PRO A 89 32.01 -23.24 -2.52
N THR A 90 32.89 -22.51 -3.21
CA THR A 90 32.82 -21.04 -3.29
C THR A 90 31.58 -20.54 -4.03
N VAL A 91 31.04 -21.32 -4.97
CA VAL A 91 29.81 -20.99 -5.72
C VAL A 91 28.61 -20.97 -4.78
N TYR A 92 28.49 -21.95 -3.88
CA TYR A 92 27.43 -21.99 -2.87
C TYR A 92 27.50 -20.77 -1.93
N ALA A 93 28.71 -20.37 -1.52
CA ALA A 93 28.89 -19.17 -0.69
C ALA A 93 28.48 -17.89 -1.43
N ALA A 94 28.84 -17.77 -2.71
CA ALA A 94 28.46 -16.62 -3.54
C ALA A 94 26.95 -16.56 -3.80
N ARG A 95 26.31 -17.71 -4.09
CA ARG A 95 24.85 -17.82 -4.26
C ARG A 95 24.10 -17.56 -2.96
N THR A 96 24.59 -18.03 -1.81
CA THR A 96 24.03 -17.68 -0.50
C THR A 96 24.00 -16.18 -0.29
N LYS A 97 25.08 -15.47 -0.66
CA LYS A 97 25.14 -14.02 -0.57
C LYS A 97 24.20 -13.33 -1.57
N SER A 98 24.10 -13.82 -2.82
CA SER A 98 23.09 -13.33 -3.79
C SER A 98 21.68 -13.52 -3.24
N GLY A 99 21.36 -14.71 -2.74
CA GLY A 99 20.03 -15.04 -2.24
C GLY A 99 19.59 -14.14 -1.09
N ARG A 100 20.51 -13.79 -0.17
CA ARG A 100 20.21 -12.80 0.89
C ARG A 100 19.86 -11.42 0.32
N LEU A 101 20.57 -10.96 -0.71
CA LEU A 101 20.29 -9.67 -1.33
C LEU A 101 19.01 -9.70 -2.17
N GLN A 102 18.71 -10.81 -2.84
CA GLN A 102 17.46 -11.01 -3.57
C GLN A 102 16.25 -11.09 -2.62
N GLN A 103 16.40 -11.72 -1.45
CA GLN A 103 15.37 -11.68 -0.41
C GLN A 103 15.12 -10.26 0.11
N GLU A 104 16.18 -9.45 0.24
CA GLU A 104 16.03 -8.04 0.59
C GLU A 104 15.27 -7.26 -0.51
N VAL A 105 15.51 -7.55 -1.80
CA VAL A 105 14.70 -6.98 -2.89
C VAL A 105 13.22 -7.34 -2.72
N LEU A 106 12.90 -8.62 -2.52
CA LEU A 106 11.52 -9.05 -2.31
C LEU A 106 10.89 -8.37 -1.08
N ARG A 107 11.66 -8.16 -0.02
CA ARG A 107 11.20 -7.47 1.19
C ARG A 107 10.86 -6.01 0.91
N GLN A 108 11.71 -5.31 0.18
CA GLN A 108 11.47 -3.90 -0.16
C GLN A 108 10.29 -3.75 -1.12
N GLU A 109 10.10 -4.66 -2.08
CA GLU A 109 8.91 -4.69 -2.93
C GLU A 109 7.63 -4.96 -2.11
N TYR A 110 7.68 -5.88 -1.14
CA TYR A 110 6.56 -6.09 -0.22
C TYR A 110 6.24 -4.83 0.60
N ASN A 111 7.26 -4.19 1.18
CA ASN A 111 7.09 -2.96 1.96
C ASN A 111 6.51 -1.82 1.10
N LYS A 112 6.91 -1.73 -0.16
CA LYS A 112 6.37 -0.78 -1.13
C LYS A 112 4.88 -1.00 -1.38
N SER A 113 4.47 -2.23 -1.67
CA SER A 113 3.06 -2.58 -1.86
C SER A 113 2.23 -2.38 -0.59
N ARG A 114 2.79 -2.74 0.59
CA ARG A 114 2.17 -2.45 1.89
C ARG A 114 1.91 -0.97 2.06
N ARG A 115 2.93 -0.14 1.82
CA ARG A 115 2.88 1.32 1.90
C ARG A 115 1.83 1.90 0.96
N ASP A 116 1.72 1.40 -0.27
CA ASP A 116 0.72 1.89 -1.24
C ASP A 116 -0.73 1.59 -0.81
N ILE A 117 -0.99 0.38 -0.29
CA ILE A 117 -2.32 0.00 0.20
C ILE A 117 -2.71 0.84 1.42
N LEU A 118 -1.79 1.01 2.39
CA LEU A 118 -2.07 1.80 3.58
C LEU A 118 -2.18 3.31 3.27
N PHE A 119 -1.41 3.82 2.31
CA PHE A 119 -1.54 5.19 1.84
C PHE A 119 -2.89 5.45 1.16
N ASN A 120 -3.38 4.51 0.35
CA ASN A 120 -4.73 4.57 -0.22
C ASN A 120 -5.80 4.60 0.89
N ALA A 121 -5.68 3.71 1.89
CA ALA A 121 -6.57 3.72 3.04
C ALA A 121 -6.55 5.06 3.79
N LYS A 122 -5.36 5.64 4.01
CA LYS A 122 -5.20 6.95 4.66
C LYS A 122 -5.92 8.04 3.88
N THR A 123 -5.78 8.06 2.56
CA THR A 123 -6.47 9.01 1.68
C THR A 123 -7.99 8.91 1.83
N LEU A 124 -8.55 7.69 1.85
CA LEU A 124 -9.98 7.47 2.10
C LEU A 124 -10.42 7.93 3.50
N CYS A 125 -9.58 7.76 4.53
CA CYS A 125 -9.86 8.31 5.86
C CYS A 125 -9.93 9.85 5.84
N LEU A 126 -9.04 10.52 5.12
CA LEU A 126 -9.07 11.98 4.96
C LEU A 126 -10.35 12.43 4.24
N ASP A 127 -10.75 11.73 3.17
CA ASP A 127 -12.00 12.00 2.45
C ASP A 127 -13.22 11.82 3.35
N PHE A 128 -13.23 10.77 4.17
CA PHE A 128 -14.31 10.53 5.14
C PHE A 128 -14.44 11.68 6.16
N ILE A 129 -13.31 12.20 6.67
CA ILE A 129 -13.29 13.33 7.61
C ILE A 129 -13.86 14.57 6.93
N MET A 130 -13.38 14.91 5.72
CA MET A 130 -13.88 16.02 4.91
C MET A 130 -15.40 15.94 4.70
N GLN A 131 -15.90 14.79 4.25
CA GLN A 131 -17.32 14.56 4.00
C GLN A 131 -18.16 14.71 5.27
N THR A 132 -17.62 14.27 6.41
CA THR A 132 -18.27 14.41 7.72
C THR A 132 -18.36 15.87 8.14
N LYS A 133 -17.29 16.66 7.98
CA LYS A 133 -17.30 18.12 8.20
C LYS A 133 -18.30 18.81 7.28
N LYS A 134 -18.26 18.52 5.97
CA LYS A 134 -19.18 19.10 4.96
C LYS A 134 -20.64 18.80 5.28
N LYS A 135 -20.97 17.55 5.57
CA LYS A 135 -22.34 17.14 5.96
C LYS A 135 -22.81 17.89 7.21
N THR A 136 -21.93 18.10 8.19
CA THR A 136 -22.25 18.82 9.43
C THR A 136 -22.58 20.29 9.15
N LEU A 137 -21.78 20.95 8.31
CA LEU A 137 -22.03 22.34 7.86
C LEU A 137 -23.37 22.45 7.11
N LEU A 138 -23.61 21.56 6.15
CA LEU A 138 -24.84 21.57 5.33
C LEU A 138 -26.09 21.28 6.15
N LYS A 139 -26.01 20.40 7.15
CA LYS A 139 -27.12 20.17 8.08
C LYS A 139 -27.47 21.43 8.85
N LYS A 140 -26.48 22.16 9.38
CA LYS A 140 -26.72 23.45 10.05
C LYS A 140 -27.41 24.45 9.12
N ARG A 141 -26.98 24.56 7.86
CA ARG A 141 -27.65 25.39 6.83
C ARG A 141 -29.10 24.96 6.61
N GLY A 142 -29.35 23.66 6.48
CA GLY A 142 -30.69 23.10 6.26
C GLY A 142 -31.64 23.35 7.44
N ASP A 143 -31.16 23.16 8.67
CA ASP A 143 -31.93 23.43 9.88
C ASP A 143 -32.28 24.91 10.01
N ASN A 144 -31.35 25.79 9.60
CA ASN A 144 -31.60 27.23 9.56
C ASN A 144 -32.63 27.61 8.49
N ALA A 145 -32.51 27.08 7.27
CA ALA A 145 -33.48 27.31 6.20
C ALA A 145 -34.89 26.83 6.59
N LEU A 146 -35.01 25.70 7.31
CA LEU A 146 -36.29 25.22 7.84
C LEU A 146 -36.90 26.19 8.86
N ARG A 147 -36.08 26.75 9.76
CA ARG A 147 -36.54 27.74 10.74
C ARG A 147 -37.04 29.01 10.07
N LEU A 148 -36.26 29.53 9.11
CA LEU A 148 -36.65 30.70 8.32
C LEU A 148 -37.93 30.44 7.51
N LEU A 149 -38.10 29.24 6.96
CA LEU A 149 -39.30 28.87 6.22
C LEU A 149 -40.55 28.99 7.10
N GLN A 150 -40.52 28.40 8.30
CA GLN A 150 -41.63 28.47 9.24
C GLN A 150 -41.98 29.92 9.62
N MET A 151 -40.95 30.75 9.85
CA MET A 151 -41.14 32.16 10.18
C MET A 151 -41.78 32.95 9.02
N TYR A 152 -41.29 32.75 7.78
CA TYR A 152 -41.78 33.47 6.62
C TYR A 152 -43.14 32.98 6.11
N GLU A 153 -43.47 31.70 6.29
CA GLU A 153 -44.84 31.21 6.05
C GLU A 153 -45.84 31.90 6.97
N LYS A 154 -45.52 32.05 8.27
CA LYS A 154 -46.35 32.81 9.20
C LYS A 154 -46.45 34.30 8.83
N ARG A 155 -45.33 34.94 8.46
CA ARG A 155 -45.34 36.34 8.00
C ARG A 155 -46.19 36.52 6.74
N LEU A 156 -46.21 35.55 5.83
CA LEU A 156 -47.06 35.58 4.64
C LEU A 156 -48.55 35.51 5.00
N GLU A 157 -48.94 34.65 5.95
CA GLU A 157 -50.31 34.58 6.48
C GLU A 157 -50.74 35.89 7.12
N ASP A 158 -49.83 36.53 7.87
CA ASP A 158 -50.05 37.82 8.52
C ASP A 158 -49.98 39.02 7.53
N GLY A 159 -49.72 38.78 6.24
CA GLY A 159 -49.59 39.83 5.21
C GLY A 159 -48.29 40.65 5.26
N ASN A 160 -47.33 40.24 6.08
CA ASN A 160 -46.05 40.91 6.34
C ASN A 160 -44.87 40.34 5.54
N ALA A 161 -45.11 39.42 4.60
CA ALA A 161 -44.11 38.90 3.67
C ALA A 161 -44.73 38.60 2.30
N ASN A 162 -43.89 38.46 1.27
CA ASN A 162 -44.30 38.12 -0.08
C ASN A 162 -44.10 36.63 -0.38
N ILE A 163 -44.95 36.04 -1.22
CA ILE A 163 -44.83 34.65 -1.70
C ILE A 163 -43.46 34.38 -2.37
N LEU A 164 -42.86 35.38 -3.02
CA LEU A 164 -41.52 35.25 -3.62
C LEU A 164 -40.43 34.98 -2.58
N GLU A 165 -40.56 35.57 -1.38
CA GLU A 165 -39.62 35.36 -0.27
C GLU A 165 -39.71 33.93 0.28
N VAL A 166 -40.94 33.44 0.46
CA VAL A 166 -41.20 32.04 0.85
C VAL A 166 -40.67 31.07 -0.21
N ASN A 167 -40.92 31.35 -1.49
CA ASN A 167 -40.43 30.52 -2.58
C ASN A 167 -38.89 30.49 -2.65
N LYS A 168 -38.22 31.61 -2.35
CA LYS A 168 -36.76 31.67 -2.28
C LYS A 168 -36.20 30.74 -1.20
N ILE A 169 -36.80 30.72 -0.01
CA ILE A 169 -36.42 29.79 1.07
C ILE A 169 -36.67 28.34 0.64
N LYS A 170 -37.81 28.05 0.01
CA LYS A 170 -38.12 26.69 -0.49
C LYS A 170 -37.08 26.21 -1.52
N MET A 171 -36.65 27.09 -2.42
CA MET A 171 -35.59 26.78 -3.39
C MET A 171 -34.24 26.52 -2.70
N ASP A 172 -33.84 27.34 -1.73
CA ASP A 172 -32.60 27.10 -0.97
C ASP A 172 -32.65 25.74 -0.25
N LEU A 173 -33.77 25.44 0.41
CA LEU A 173 -33.96 24.16 1.09
C LEU A 173 -33.87 22.95 0.13
N MET A 174 -34.38 23.08 -1.11
CA MET A 174 -34.22 22.05 -2.15
C MET A 174 -32.75 21.84 -2.52
N ASN A 175 -31.98 22.93 -2.68
CA ASN A 175 -30.55 22.88 -3.00
C ASN A 175 -29.76 22.23 -1.86
N VAL A 176 -29.95 22.69 -0.63
CA VAL A 176 -29.25 22.17 0.55
C VAL A 176 -29.57 20.70 0.80
N ARG A 177 -30.83 20.26 0.60
CA ARG A 177 -31.19 18.84 0.68
C ARG A 177 -30.46 18.00 -0.35
N THR A 178 -30.28 18.53 -1.56
CA THR A 178 -29.53 17.87 -2.63
C THR A 178 -28.05 17.75 -2.26
N GLU A 179 -27.45 18.82 -1.75
CA GLU A 179 -26.05 18.82 -1.28
C GLU A 179 -25.83 17.84 -0.12
N ILE A 180 -26.76 17.77 0.85
CA ILE A 180 -26.69 16.79 1.95
C ILE A 180 -26.78 15.36 1.42
N ALA A 181 -27.68 15.09 0.48
CA ALA A 181 -27.84 13.76 -0.11
C ALA A 181 -26.57 13.35 -0.88
N GLN A 182 -25.96 14.27 -1.62
CA GLN A 182 -24.70 14.02 -2.32
C GLN A 182 -23.56 13.74 -1.35
N ALA A 183 -23.38 14.58 -0.32
CA ALA A 183 -22.34 14.38 0.69
C ALA A 183 -22.51 13.03 1.43
N GLU A 184 -23.75 12.60 1.67
CA GLU A 184 -24.01 11.29 2.27
C GLU A 184 -23.70 10.12 1.34
N ALA A 185 -24.01 10.25 0.05
CA ALA A 185 -23.67 9.23 -0.94
C ALA A 185 -22.15 9.05 -1.06
N GLU A 186 -21.39 10.16 -1.12
CA GLU A 186 -19.92 10.15 -1.13
C GLU A 186 -19.35 9.51 0.15
N ARG A 187 -19.95 9.82 1.31
CA ARG A 187 -19.57 9.21 2.60
C ARG A 187 -19.81 7.72 2.64
N ILE A 188 -20.96 7.25 2.16
CA ILE A 188 -21.28 5.82 2.07
C ILE A 188 -20.31 5.10 1.12
N ALA A 189 -19.99 5.68 -0.03
CA ALA A 189 -19.03 5.11 -0.97
C ALA A 189 -17.63 4.97 -0.36
N THR A 190 -17.20 5.96 0.42
CA THR A 190 -15.92 5.94 1.14
C THR A 190 -15.90 4.87 2.23
N ILE A 191 -16.99 4.74 3.02
CA ILE A 191 -17.15 3.67 4.01
C ILE A 191 -17.06 2.29 3.35
N ASN A 192 -17.74 2.09 2.21
CA ASN A 192 -17.72 0.82 1.50
C ASN A 192 -16.30 0.48 1.00
N SER A 193 -15.56 1.47 0.54
CA SER A 193 -14.17 1.30 0.08
C SER A 193 -13.23 0.95 1.24
N LEU A 194 -13.34 1.64 2.38
CA LEU A 194 -12.61 1.31 3.60
C LEU A 194 -12.98 -0.11 4.11
N SER A 195 -14.27 -0.46 4.12
CA SER A 195 -14.75 -1.79 4.48
C SER A 195 -14.13 -2.87 3.60
N ALA A 196 -14.10 -2.66 2.27
CA ALA A 196 -13.46 -3.58 1.34
C ALA A 196 -11.96 -3.76 1.65
N LEU A 197 -11.24 -2.66 1.92
CA LEU A 197 -9.83 -2.71 2.32
C LEU A 197 -9.61 -3.45 3.64
N ASN A 198 -10.58 -3.42 4.57
CA ASN A 198 -10.53 -4.12 5.86
C ASN A 198 -11.12 -5.55 5.79
N GLY A 199 -11.27 -6.13 4.60
CA GLY A 199 -11.82 -7.48 4.43
C GLY A 199 -13.28 -7.61 4.89
N ASN A 200 -14.06 -6.54 4.75
CA ASN A 200 -15.46 -6.40 5.20
C ASN A 200 -15.67 -6.57 6.71
N SER A 201 -14.62 -6.35 7.50
CA SER A 201 -14.73 -6.31 8.97
C SER A 201 -15.12 -4.92 9.47
N PRO A 202 -15.88 -4.81 10.58
CA PRO A 202 -16.18 -3.52 11.21
C PRO A 202 -14.91 -2.74 11.56
N MET A 203 -15.01 -1.41 11.58
CA MET A 203 -13.90 -0.50 11.87
C MET A 203 -14.37 0.75 12.62
N PRO A 204 -13.52 1.31 13.51
CA PRO A 204 -13.86 2.51 14.26
C PRO A 204 -13.72 3.75 13.37
N LEU A 205 -14.82 4.26 12.81
CA LEU A 205 -14.82 5.48 11.98
C LEU A 205 -15.36 6.71 12.72
N ASN A 206 -16.01 6.53 13.87
CA ASN A 206 -16.74 7.59 14.55
C ASN A 206 -15.79 8.52 15.32
N GLY A 207 -15.87 9.82 15.06
CA GLY A 207 -15.07 10.81 15.76
C GLY A 207 -13.63 10.94 15.25
N MET A 208 -13.34 10.41 14.06
CA MET A 208 -12.05 10.66 13.41
C MET A 208 -11.90 12.14 13.06
N GLU A 209 -10.72 12.67 13.38
CA GLU A 209 -10.31 14.03 13.04
C GLU A 209 -9.03 13.99 12.20
N TYR A 210 -8.74 15.12 11.54
CA TYR A 210 -7.48 15.25 10.83
C TYR A 210 -6.30 15.19 11.80
N PRO A 211 -5.17 14.60 11.37
CA PRO A 211 -3.99 14.54 12.21
C PRO A 211 -3.44 15.96 12.42
N ALA A 212 -2.81 16.15 13.57
CA ALA A 212 -2.07 17.37 13.84
C ALA A 212 -1.02 17.60 12.74
N THR A 213 -0.83 18.86 12.36
CA THR A 213 0.22 19.23 11.42
C THR A 213 1.59 18.92 12.06
N PRO A 214 2.48 18.17 11.39
CA PRO A 214 3.83 17.95 11.88
C PRO A 214 4.60 19.26 12.01
N ASP A 215 5.31 19.41 13.11
CA ASP A 215 6.28 20.49 13.30
C ASP A 215 7.53 20.22 12.45
N GLY A 216 7.91 21.16 11.59
CA GLY A 216 9.11 21.05 10.76
C GLY A 216 9.12 22.06 9.62
N ASP A 217 10.29 22.58 9.29
CA ASP A 217 10.45 23.34 8.05
C ASP A 217 10.45 22.41 6.83
N GLY A 218 10.37 23.01 5.64
CA GLY A 218 10.35 22.22 4.40
C GLY A 218 11.61 21.40 4.16
N GLU A 219 12.73 21.73 4.80
CA GLU A 219 13.98 21.00 4.60
C GLU A 219 14.03 19.73 5.47
N ALA A 220 13.57 19.82 6.72
CA ALA A 220 13.39 18.67 7.60
C ALA A 220 12.42 17.63 7.00
N LEU A 221 11.30 18.08 6.42
CA LEU A 221 10.34 17.20 5.74
C LEU A 221 10.95 16.51 4.52
N LEU A 222 11.73 17.23 3.71
CA LEU A 222 12.41 16.67 2.55
C LEU A 222 13.43 15.59 2.96
N GLN A 223 14.27 15.88 3.95
CA GLN A 223 15.27 14.96 4.47
C GLN A 223 14.63 13.67 5.00
N ASN A 224 13.59 13.81 5.84
CA ASN A 224 12.90 12.65 6.40
C ASN A 224 12.27 11.78 5.28
N ALA A 225 11.53 12.41 4.37
CA ALA A 225 10.87 11.71 3.28
C ALA A 225 11.86 10.96 2.37
N LEU A 226 13.02 11.54 2.06
CA LEU A 226 14.06 10.90 1.26
C LEU A 226 14.76 9.75 1.99
N ASN A 227 15.03 9.90 3.29
CA ASN A 227 15.71 8.88 4.09
C ASN A 227 14.86 7.63 4.31
N ASN A 228 13.53 7.78 4.30
CA ASN A 228 12.59 6.67 4.48
C ASN A 228 11.95 6.21 3.17
N ASP A 229 12.38 6.70 2.01
CA ASP A 229 11.66 6.42 0.76
C ASP A 229 11.76 4.94 0.32
N ASN A 230 10.62 4.24 0.32
CA ASN A 230 10.56 2.82 -0.02
C ASN A 230 10.93 2.55 -1.49
N ASP A 231 10.67 3.48 -2.41
CA ASP A 231 11.04 3.33 -3.81
C ASP A 231 12.56 3.43 -3.98
N ILE A 232 13.21 4.35 -3.25
CA ILE A 232 14.68 4.43 -3.17
C ILE A 232 15.27 3.18 -2.53
N HIS A 233 14.69 2.67 -1.44
CA HIS A 233 15.14 1.44 -0.78
C HIS A 233 15.05 0.21 -1.69
N ALA A 234 13.94 0.04 -2.42
CA ALA A 234 13.76 -1.04 -3.38
C ALA A 234 14.78 -0.96 -4.53
N ALA A 235 14.96 0.22 -5.13
CA ALA A 235 15.94 0.42 -6.18
C ALA A 235 17.38 0.18 -5.67
N ALA A 236 17.69 0.58 -4.43
CA ALA A 236 19.00 0.35 -3.82
C ALA A 236 19.27 -1.13 -3.52
N ALA A 237 18.26 -1.86 -3.05
CA ALA A 237 18.34 -3.31 -2.87
C ALA A 237 18.60 -4.02 -4.21
N SER A 238 17.89 -3.62 -5.27
CA SER A 238 18.04 -4.17 -6.63
C SER A 238 19.43 -3.90 -7.21
N ALA A 239 19.95 -2.68 -7.05
CA ALA A 239 21.32 -2.34 -7.44
C ALA A 239 22.36 -3.22 -6.70
N LYS A 240 22.22 -3.40 -5.38
CA LYS A 240 23.12 -4.27 -4.60
C LYS A 240 23.03 -5.74 -5.03
N ALA A 241 21.82 -6.26 -5.26
CA ALA A 241 21.60 -7.63 -5.71
C ALA A 241 22.23 -7.89 -7.08
N SER A 242 22.01 -7.00 -8.04
CA SER A 242 22.57 -7.11 -9.40
C SER A 242 24.11 -7.04 -9.43
N GLU A 243 24.73 -6.24 -8.56
CA GLU A 243 26.19 -6.24 -8.37
C GLU A 243 26.72 -7.59 -7.87
N GLN A 244 26.01 -8.22 -6.93
CA GLN A 244 26.36 -9.54 -6.41
C GLN A 244 26.14 -10.63 -7.46
N ASP A 245 25.09 -10.52 -8.28
CA ASP A 245 24.83 -11.45 -9.39
C ASP A 245 25.95 -11.44 -10.44
N VAL A 246 26.59 -10.28 -10.70
CA VAL A 246 27.81 -10.23 -11.52
C VAL A 246 28.94 -11.06 -10.92
N LYS A 247 29.10 -11.04 -9.59
CA LYS A 247 30.12 -11.84 -8.89
C LYS A 247 29.82 -13.33 -8.96
N VAL A 248 28.56 -13.73 -8.79
CA VAL A 248 28.13 -15.12 -8.97
C VAL A 248 28.40 -15.59 -10.41
N ASN A 249 28.03 -14.80 -11.41
CA ASN A 249 28.27 -15.15 -12.82
C ASN A 249 29.76 -15.23 -13.16
N LYS A 250 30.61 -14.43 -12.51
CA LYS A 250 32.07 -14.56 -12.60
C LYS A 250 32.63 -15.81 -11.91
N GLN A 251 31.89 -16.50 -11.05
CA GLN A 251 32.31 -17.77 -10.43
C GLN A 251 31.77 -19.01 -11.15
N ASN A 252 30.84 -18.84 -12.09
CA ASN A 252 30.29 -19.94 -12.89
C ASN A 252 31.31 -20.62 -13.84
N TRP A 253 32.58 -20.21 -13.85
CA TRP A 253 33.65 -20.94 -14.55
C TRP A 253 34.23 -22.09 -13.70
N MET A 254 33.99 -22.11 -12.39
CA MET A 254 34.49 -23.14 -11.50
C MET A 254 33.94 -24.51 -11.93
N PRO A 255 34.75 -25.58 -11.87
CA PRO A 255 34.30 -26.90 -12.26
C PRO A 255 33.23 -27.42 -11.29
N LYS A 256 32.25 -28.13 -11.82
CA LYS A 256 31.41 -29.02 -11.01
C LYS A 256 32.23 -30.23 -10.62
N LEU A 257 32.07 -30.70 -9.40
CA LEU A 257 32.76 -31.88 -8.89
C LEU A 257 31.76 -33.03 -8.80
N GLN A 258 32.23 -34.25 -9.02
CA GLN A 258 31.43 -35.46 -8.91
C GLN A 258 32.22 -36.50 -8.11
N VAL A 259 31.56 -37.12 -7.15
CA VAL A 259 32.09 -38.28 -6.42
C VAL A 259 31.09 -39.42 -6.51
N GLY A 260 31.57 -40.65 -6.54
CA GLY A 260 30.68 -41.80 -6.65
C GLY A 260 31.35 -43.12 -6.36
N TYR A 261 30.53 -44.15 -6.34
CA TYR A 261 30.91 -45.54 -6.21
C TYR A 261 30.49 -46.29 -7.48
N ARG A 262 31.39 -47.11 -8.01
CA ARG A 262 31.14 -47.95 -9.18
C ARG A 262 31.42 -49.40 -8.81
N ARG A 263 30.48 -50.29 -9.15
CA ARG A 263 30.65 -51.73 -9.07
C ARG A 263 30.39 -52.35 -10.43
N ASN A 264 31.37 -53.10 -10.93
CA ASN A 264 31.27 -53.83 -12.19
C ASN A 264 31.32 -55.33 -11.89
N THR A 265 30.42 -56.09 -12.49
CA THR A 265 30.45 -57.57 -12.47
C THR A 265 30.84 -58.07 -13.84
N ASP A 266 31.62 -59.15 -13.89
CA ASP A 266 31.95 -59.87 -15.12
C ASP A 266 31.99 -61.37 -14.78
N GLY A 267 30.98 -62.11 -15.21
CA GLY A 267 30.79 -63.51 -14.77
C GLY A 267 30.67 -63.64 -13.24
N SER A 268 31.59 -64.40 -12.62
CA SER A 268 31.66 -64.60 -11.16
C SER A 268 32.43 -63.51 -10.41
N ASP A 269 33.14 -62.64 -11.13
CA ASP A 269 34.03 -61.65 -10.53
C ASP A 269 33.32 -60.31 -10.38
N ALA A 270 33.69 -59.58 -9.34
CA ALA A 270 33.20 -58.23 -9.09
C ALA A 270 34.36 -57.29 -8.77
N SER A 271 34.40 -56.17 -9.46
CA SER A 271 35.33 -55.06 -9.21
C SER A 271 34.57 -53.87 -8.61
N ASN A 272 35.17 -53.22 -7.62
CA ASN A 272 34.61 -52.05 -6.96
C ASN A 272 35.61 -50.90 -7.03
N GLY A 273 35.13 -49.67 -7.22
CA GLY A 273 35.99 -48.49 -7.30
C GLY A 273 35.27 -47.20 -6.97
N PHE A 274 36.05 -46.15 -6.71
CA PHE A 274 35.55 -44.79 -6.55
C PHE A 274 35.59 -44.05 -7.88
N LEU A 275 34.55 -43.27 -8.15
CA LEU A 275 34.48 -42.34 -9.27
C LEU A 275 34.74 -40.94 -8.73
N VAL A 276 35.70 -40.23 -9.31
CA VAL A 276 35.97 -38.82 -9.04
C VAL A 276 36.05 -38.11 -10.37
N GLY A 277 35.20 -37.09 -10.57
CA GLY A 277 35.09 -36.35 -11.82
C GLY A 277 35.02 -34.85 -11.59
N ALA A 278 35.43 -34.08 -12.61
CA ALA A 278 35.25 -32.64 -12.65
C ALA A 278 34.74 -32.22 -14.03
N SER A 279 33.74 -31.35 -14.08
CA SER A 279 33.15 -30.85 -15.32
C SER A 279 33.36 -29.35 -15.44
N PHE A 280 34.08 -28.92 -16.48
CA PHE A 280 34.41 -27.51 -16.72
C PHE A 280 33.40 -26.88 -17.69
N PRO A 281 32.71 -25.79 -17.28
CA PRO A 281 31.67 -25.17 -18.09
C PRO A 281 32.25 -24.27 -19.21
N LEU A 282 32.74 -24.89 -20.29
CA LEU A 282 33.39 -24.20 -21.41
C LEU A 282 32.42 -23.41 -22.32
N PHE A 283 31.17 -23.87 -22.44
CA PHE A 283 30.18 -23.29 -23.38
C PHE A 283 28.96 -22.67 -22.70
N SER A 284 28.62 -23.13 -21.49
CA SER A 284 27.38 -22.77 -20.79
C SER A 284 27.39 -21.37 -20.14
N SER A 285 28.53 -20.67 -20.19
CA SER A 285 28.76 -19.35 -19.59
C SER A 285 28.77 -18.19 -20.60
N ARG A 286 28.67 -18.47 -21.91
CA ARG A 286 28.72 -17.45 -22.97
C ARG A 286 27.66 -16.36 -22.72
N ASN A 287 28.09 -15.10 -22.75
CA ASN A 287 27.27 -13.89 -22.54
C ASN A 287 26.59 -13.71 -21.16
N LYS A 288 26.55 -14.70 -20.26
CA LYS A 288 25.92 -14.56 -18.94
C LYS A 288 26.49 -13.40 -18.11
N THR A 289 27.81 -13.28 -18.09
CA THR A 289 28.49 -12.16 -17.39
C THR A 289 28.24 -10.81 -18.06
N LYS A 290 28.13 -10.77 -19.40
CA LYS A 290 27.82 -9.52 -20.12
C LYS A 290 26.38 -9.07 -19.82
N ALA A 291 25.43 -10.00 -19.83
CA ALA A 291 24.04 -9.73 -19.46
C ALA A 291 23.93 -9.27 -18.00
N ALA A 292 24.62 -9.93 -17.05
CA ALA A 292 24.63 -9.52 -15.65
C ALA A 292 25.20 -8.10 -15.46
N LYS A 293 26.26 -7.73 -16.19
CA LYS A 293 26.81 -6.36 -16.17
C LYS A 293 25.83 -5.32 -16.71
N ALA A 294 25.14 -5.62 -17.81
CA ALA A 294 24.13 -4.72 -18.35
C ALA A 294 22.94 -4.53 -17.39
N LYS A 295 22.49 -5.61 -16.72
CA LYS A 295 21.46 -5.54 -15.67
C LYS A 295 21.91 -4.73 -14.47
N MET A 296 23.16 -4.89 -14.03
CA MET A 296 23.74 -4.10 -12.95
C MET A 296 23.79 -2.61 -13.29
N GLU A 297 24.21 -2.26 -14.51
CA GLU A 297 24.24 -0.86 -14.96
C GLU A 297 22.84 -0.27 -15.03
N ASN A 298 21.87 -1.01 -15.59
CA ASN A 298 20.48 -0.60 -15.60
C ASN A 298 19.92 -0.38 -14.18
N ALA A 299 20.21 -1.27 -13.22
CA ALA A 299 19.75 -1.13 -11.84
C ALA A 299 20.36 0.11 -11.15
N ARG A 300 21.63 0.44 -11.45
CA ARG A 300 22.28 1.66 -10.95
C ARG A 300 21.66 2.94 -11.52
N LEU A 301 21.46 2.98 -12.83
CA LEU A 301 20.79 4.10 -13.49
C LEU A 301 19.35 4.27 -12.99
N ASN A 302 18.64 3.15 -12.76
CA ASN A 302 17.30 3.18 -12.18
C ASN A 302 17.31 3.77 -10.76
N LEU A 303 18.27 3.38 -9.91
CA LEU A 303 18.43 3.98 -8.58
C LEU A 303 18.69 5.50 -8.63
N GLU A 304 19.57 5.94 -9.53
CA GLU A 304 19.86 7.36 -9.71
C GLU A 304 18.60 8.13 -10.17
N ASN A 305 17.89 7.59 -11.16
CA ASN A 305 16.63 8.16 -11.64
C ASN A 305 15.57 8.20 -10.53
N THR A 306 15.39 7.11 -9.77
CA THR A 306 14.42 7.06 -8.66
C THR A 306 14.71 8.12 -7.60
N LYS A 307 15.99 8.31 -7.23
CA LYS A 307 16.39 9.37 -6.29
C LYS A 307 16.04 10.76 -6.82
N ALA A 308 16.40 11.06 -8.06
CA ALA A 308 16.13 12.36 -8.67
C ALA A 308 14.62 12.63 -8.80
N MET A 309 13.83 11.63 -9.19
CA MET A 309 12.37 11.74 -9.27
C MET A 309 11.73 11.93 -7.89
N ALA A 310 12.17 11.18 -6.87
CA ALA A 310 11.68 11.31 -5.51
C ALA A 310 11.96 12.71 -4.95
N GLU A 311 13.19 13.19 -5.10
CA GLU A 311 13.58 14.53 -4.61
C GLU A 311 12.77 15.65 -5.27
N ASN A 312 12.64 15.64 -6.61
CA ASN A 312 11.85 16.63 -7.33
C ASN A 312 10.35 16.54 -6.98
N GLY A 313 9.83 15.31 -6.85
CA GLY A 313 8.45 15.07 -6.47
C GLY A 313 8.13 15.60 -5.07
N ILE A 314 8.98 15.31 -4.08
CA ILE A 314 8.80 15.77 -2.70
C ILE A 314 8.96 17.29 -2.62
N LYS A 315 9.94 17.89 -3.28
CA LYS A 315 10.10 19.37 -3.35
C LYS A 315 8.84 20.04 -3.90
N THR A 316 8.25 19.48 -4.96
CA THR A 316 7.00 19.98 -5.55
C THR A 316 5.85 19.90 -4.55
N LYS A 317 5.69 18.75 -3.87
CA LYS A 317 4.67 18.55 -2.83
C LYS A 317 4.85 19.52 -1.66
N ILE A 318 6.09 19.77 -1.22
CA ILE A 318 6.37 20.73 -0.14
C ILE A 318 5.97 22.15 -0.54
N GLN A 319 6.20 22.54 -1.80
CA GLN A 319 5.74 23.83 -2.29
C GLN A 319 4.21 23.93 -2.36
N GLN A 320 3.54 22.88 -2.85
CA GLN A 320 2.08 22.79 -2.86
C GLN A 320 1.51 22.87 -1.45
N MET A 321 2.10 22.13 -0.50
CA MET A 321 1.72 22.13 0.90
C MET A 321 1.80 23.53 1.52
N LYS A 322 2.87 24.28 1.26
CA LYS A 322 3.00 25.68 1.73
C LYS A 322 1.89 26.58 1.16
N GLN A 323 1.58 26.45 -0.13
CA GLN A 323 0.52 27.22 -0.78
C GLN A 323 -0.87 26.88 -0.22
N LEU A 324 -1.16 25.58 -0.06
CA LEU A 324 -2.43 25.11 0.50
C LEU A 324 -2.59 25.52 1.97
N LYS A 325 -1.50 25.48 2.75
CA LYS A 325 -1.50 25.97 4.13
C LYS A 325 -1.85 27.44 4.21
N GLN A 326 -1.24 28.27 3.35
CA GLN A 326 -1.56 29.70 3.27
C GLN A 326 -3.00 29.94 2.81
N ALA A 327 -3.50 29.18 1.83
CA ALA A 327 -4.88 29.29 1.37
C ALA A 327 -5.89 28.88 2.45
N ALA A 328 -5.63 27.80 3.19
CA ALA A 328 -6.46 27.37 4.30
C ALA A 328 -6.47 28.41 5.44
N GLN A 329 -5.31 29.00 5.76
CA GLN A 329 -5.19 30.05 6.78
C GLN A 329 -5.77 31.41 6.36
N ALA A 330 -6.09 31.61 5.08
CA ALA A 330 -6.73 32.84 4.61
C ALA A 330 -8.22 32.91 4.99
N TYR A 331 -8.83 31.76 5.30
CA TYR A 331 -10.20 31.68 5.80
C TYR A 331 -10.22 31.87 7.32
N ASP A 332 -10.88 32.93 7.78
CA ASP A 332 -11.21 33.11 9.20
C ASP A 332 -12.55 32.41 9.49
N GLU A 333 -12.47 31.13 9.88
CA GLU A 333 -13.65 30.30 10.14
C GLU A 333 -14.50 30.84 11.28
N ASP A 334 -13.88 31.35 12.34
CA ASP A 334 -14.58 31.91 13.50
C ASP A 334 -15.36 33.16 13.10
N LEU A 335 -14.74 34.07 12.34
CA LEU A 335 -15.42 35.25 11.79
C LEU A 335 -16.57 34.87 10.87
N MET A 336 -16.39 33.88 9.99
CA MET A 336 -17.44 33.42 9.08
C MET A 336 -18.63 32.83 9.83
N ILE A 337 -18.39 31.98 10.84
CA ILE A 337 -19.44 31.39 11.67
C ILE A 337 -20.18 32.47 12.46
N GLU A 338 -19.45 33.42 13.05
CA GLU A 338 -20.04 34.53 13.78
C GLU A 338 -20.85 35.45 12.85
N THR A 339 -20.37 35.69 11.62
CA THR A 339 -21.09 36.49 10.62
C THR A 339 -22.41 35.82 10.22
N LEU A 340 -22.44 34.49 10.02
CA LEU A 340 -23.68 33.76 9.79
C LEU A 340 -24.67 33.94 10.95
N ARG A 341 -24.19 33.88 12.20
CA ARG A 341 -25.02 34.09 13.38
C ARG A 341 -25.59 35.50 13.46
N LEU A 342 -24.84 36.52 13.02
CA LEU A 342 -25.31 37.90 12.95
C LEU A 342 -26.34 38.09 11.83
N LEU A 343 -26.12 37.47 10.67
CA LEU A 343 -27.08 37.47 9.56
C LEU A 343 -28.41 36.82 9.98
N ASP A 344 -28.37 35.69 10.69
CA ASP A 344 -29.55 35.02 11.24
C ASP A 344 -30.37 35.97 12.12
N LYS A 345 -29.72 36.67 13.05
CA LYS A 345 -30.40 37.64 13.93
C LYS A 345 -30.97 38.83 13.17
N ALA A 346 -30.24 39.34 12.19
CA ALA A 346 -30.66 40.50 11.40
C ALA A 346 -31.91 40.17 10.58
N VAL A 347 -31.97 38.99 9.95
CA VAL A 347 -33.15 38.58 9.16
C VAL A 347 -34.35 38.24 10.04
N GLU A 348 -34.11 37.59 11.19
CA GLU A 348 -35.16 37.27 12.17
C GLU A 348 -35.78 38.55 12.75
N SER A 349 -34.97 39.57 13.05
CA SER A 349 -35.44 40.89 13.53
C SER A 349 -36.01 41.80 12.44
N GLY A 350 -35.91 41.41 11.16
CA GLY A 350 -36.38 42.21 10.03
C GLY A 350 -35.49 43.42 9.69
N GLN A 351 -34.25 43.45 10.19
CA GLN A 351 -33.26 44.48 9.85
C GLN A 351 -32.72 44.33 8.43
N ILE A 352 -32.71 43.10 7.91
CA ILE A 352 -32.37 42.78 6.51
C ILE A 352 -33.48 41.94 5.89
N SER A 353 -33.61 42.03 4.57
CA SER A 353 -34.53 41.19 3.81
C SER A 353 -34.04 39.74 3.69
N ILE A 354 -34.94 38.80 3.36
CA ILE A 354 -34.54 37.42 3.11
C ILE A 354 -33.60 37.30 1.91
N VAL A 355 -33.72 38.22 0.95
CA VAL A 355 -32.90 38.24 -0.27
C VAL A 355 -31.47 38.62 0.08
N GLU A 356 -31.30 39.68 0.87
CA GLU A 356 -29.99 40.10 1.41
C GLU A 356 -29.37 39.00 2.28
N TYR A 357 -30.15 38.38 3.16
CA TYR A 357 -29.68 37.26 3.97
C TYR A 357 -29.10 36.12 3.11
N TYR A 358 -29.82 35.68 2.07
CA TYR A 358 -29.32 34.59 1.21
C TYR A 358 -28.18 35.00 0.29
N SER A 359 -28.12 36.26 -0.18
CA SER A 359 -26.96 36.71 -0.96
C SER A 359 -25.67 36.70 -0.15
N GLU A 360 -25.74 37.11 1.12
CA GLU A 360 -24.57 37.15 2.00
C GLU A 360 -24.22 35.75 2.56
N SER A 361 -25.20 35.05 3.10
CA SER A 361 -24.97 33.74 3.72
C SER A 361 -24.50 32.68 2.72
N ASP A 362 -24.96 32.71 1.47
CA ASP A 362 -24.52 31.77 0.44
C ASP A 362 -23.02 31.91 0.13
N VAL A 363 -22.50 33.16 0.10
CA VAL A 363 -21.06 33.41 -0.08
C VAL A 363 -20.27 32.83 1.11
N ILE A 364 -20.76 33.02 2.34
CA ILE A 364 -20.08 32.50 3.54
C ILE A 364 -20.11 30.98 3.57
N TYR A 365 -21.25 30.33 3.25
CA TYR A 365 -21.32 28.87 3.17
C TYR A 365 -20.40 28.31 2.10
N ARG A 366 -20.30 28.95 0.93
CA ARG A 366 -19.35 28.55 -0.11
C ARG A 366 -17.89 28.67 0.35
N ASN A 367 -17.55 29.74 1.07
CA ASN A 367 -16.21 29.93 1.63
C ASN A 367 -15.88 28.90 2.73
N LEU A 368 -16.82 28.58 3.61
CA LEU A 368 -16.66 27.51 4.61
C LEU A 368 -16.46 26.14 3.95
N GLN A 369 -17.22 25.84 2.89
CA GLN A 369 -17.00 24.61 2.10
C GLN A 369 -15.62 24.60 1.42
N ALA A 370 -15.18 25.74 0.88
CA ALA A 370 -13.86 25.88 0.28
C ALA A 370 -12.73 25.72 1.32
N SER A 371 -12.92 26.20 2.56
CA SER A 371 -11.98 25.98 3.67
C SER A 371 -11.83 24.50 3.99
N ILE A 372 -12.95 23.77 4.12
CA ILE A 372 -12.95 22.31 4.37
C ILE A 372 -12.20 21.55 3.26
N GLU A 373 -12.40 21.95 2.00
CA GLU A 373 -11.71 21.36 0.84
C GLU A 373 -10.21 21.70 0.85
N ALA A 374 -9.84 22.96 1.14
CA ALA A 374 -8.45 23.38 1.24
C ALA A 374 -7.71 22.63 2.37
N GLU A 375 -8.35 22.44 3.52
CA GLU A 375 -7.82 21.64 4.62
C GLU A 375 -7.62 20.18 4.20
N ARG A 376 -8.60 19.57 3.50
CA ARG A 376 -8.46 18.21 2.95
C ARG A 376 -7.26 18.10 2.00
N GLN A 377 -7.12 19.05 1.08
CA GLN A 377 -6.02 19.06 0.11
C GLN A 377 -4.67 19.18 0.80
N TYR A 378 -4.57 20.08 1.78
CA TYR A 378 -3.38 20.23 2.60
C TYR A 378 -3.02 18.92 3.31
N GLN A 379 -3.99 18.28 3.97
CA GLN A 379 -3.80 17.01 4.66
C GLN A 379 -3.41 15.88 3.70
N GLY A 380 -3.98 15.87 2.49
CA GLY A 380 -3.62 14.94 1.43
C GLY A 380 -2.16 15.07 1.01
N VAL A 381 -1.70 16.29 0.73
CA VAL A 381 -0.29 16.55 0.35
C VAL A 381 0.66 16.19 1.51
N MET A 382 0.29 16.47 2.76
CA MET A 382 1.07 16.07 3.93
C MET A 382 1.17 14.55 4.06
N ALA A 383 0.05 13.83 3.90
CA ALA A 383 0.05 12.37 3.89
C ALA A 383 0.94 11.83 2.76
N ASP A 384 0.97 12.50 1.62
CA ASP A 384 1.77 12.16 0.44
C ASP A 384 3.28 12.34 0.64
N ILE A 385 3.68 13.34 1.43
CA ILE A 385 5.07 13.58 1.85
C ILE A 385 5.49 12.51 2.86
N CYS A 386 4.64 12.22 3.84
CA CYS A 386 4.92 11.26 4.92
C CYS A 386 4.46 9.83 4.60
N LYS A 387 4.17 9.50 3.33
CA LYS A 387 3.56 8.23 2.95
C LYS A 387 4.40 7.01 3.35
N ASN A 388 5.72 7.19 3.47
CA ASN A 388 6.65 6.12 3.79
C ASN A 388 6.80 5.88 5.31
N ASP A 389 6.16 6.69 6.16
CA ASP A 389 6.18 6.54 7.62
C ASP A 389 5.02 5.66 8.15
N ILE A 390 4.22 5.06 7.26
CA ILE A 390 2.98 4.30 7.53
C ILE A 390 3.23 2.80 7.74
#